data_AF-A0A6P2T3S1-F1
#
_entry.id   AF-A0A6P2T3S1-F1
#
_cell.length_a   1.000
_cell.length_b   1.000
_cell.length_c   1.000
_cell.angle_alpha   90.00
_cell.angle_beta   90.00
_cell.angle_gamma   90.00
#
_symmetry.space_group_name_H-M   'P 1'
#
loop_
_entity.id
_entity.type
_entity.pdbx_description
1 polymer ?
#
loop_
_entity_poly.entity_id
_entity_poly.type
_entity_poly.pdbx_seq_one_letter_code
_entity_poly.pdbx_strand_id
1 'polypeptide(L)'
;MKGRSSLVLFLGALLLGAGGCSTSPTQSAARTTVDSARAAYDSGDYGRTIALLSHAKEIDGADVDTQVAAHKLLAFSYCVTNRITPCRAEFSKILDLNPRFDLSPAEKGHPIWGPAFEFARRRHASSS
;
A
#
# COMPACT_ATOMS: atom_id res chain seq x y z
N MET A 1 -27.19 64.42 -25.20
CA MET A 1 -27.33 62.99 -24.84
C MET A 1 -25.99 62.58 -24.21
N LYS A 2 -25.68 62.76 -22.92
CA LYS A 2 -26.18 62.21 -21.63
C LYS A 2 -26.03 60.67 -21.50
N GLY A 3 -25.16 60.24 -20.58
CA GLY A 3 -25.00 58.87 -20.03
C GLY A 3 -23.53 58.43 -20.04
N ARG A 4 -22.72 58.51 -18.96
CA ARG A 4 -22.70 57.81 -17.65
C ARG A 4 -22.75 56.28 -17.75
N SER A 5 -21.64 55.61 -17.49
CA SER A 5 -21.58 54.26 -16.87
C SER A 5 -20.14 53.97 -16.45
N SER A 6 -19.81 54.09 -15.16
CA SER A 6 -20.13 53.17 -14.05
C SER A 6 -18.99 52.17 -13.85
N LEU A 7 -18.12 52.57 -12.93
CA LEU A 7 -17.15 51.76 -12.20
C LEU A 7 -17.85 50.50 -11.67
N VAL A 8 -17.41 49.31 -12.05
CA VAL A 8 -17.82 48.06 -11.41
C VAL A 8 -16.62 47.47 -10.70
N LEU A 9 -16.53 47.76 -9.40
CA LEU A 9 -15.68 47.08 -8.45
C LEU A 9 -16.23 45.65 -8.26
N PHE A 10 -15.60 44.66 -8.90
CA PHE A 10 -15.84 43.27 -8.55
C PHE A 10 -14.99 42.89 -7.35
N LEU A 11 -15.62 42.98 -6.18
CA LEU A 11 -15.17 42.41 -4.92
C LEU A 11 -15.30 40.87 -5.02
N GLY A 12 -14.28 40.21 -5.57
CA GLY A 12 -14.19 38.76 -5.63
C GLY A 12 -13.49 38.20 -4.40
N ALA A 13 -14.25 37.87 -3.35
CA ALA A 13 -13.74 37.13 -2.20
C ALA A 13 -13.43 35.68 -2.62
N LEU A 14 -12.15 35.42 -2.89
CA LEU A 14 -11.65 34.11 -3.28
C LEU A 14 -11.31 33.29 -2.02
N LEU A 15 -12.32 32.67 -1.41
CA LEU A 15 -12.12 31.64 -0.38
C LEU A 15 -11.88 30.29 -1.06
N LEU A 16 -10.61 30.01 -1.44
CA LEU A 16 -10.19 28.62 -1.71
C LEU A 16 -9.83 27.95 -0.38
N GLY A 17 -10.76 27.15 0.13
CA GLY A 17 -10.47 26.17 1.16
C GLY A 17 -9.58 25.07 0.60
N ALA A 18 -8.30 25.06 0.99
CA ALA A 18 -7.42 23.92 0.78
C ALA A 18 -7.68 22.87 1.88
N GLY A 19 -8.58 21.93 1.60
CA GLY A 19 -8.70 20.68 2.36
C GLY A 19 -7.51 19.78 2.07
N GLY A 20 -6.38 20.02 2.74
CA GLY A 20 -5.26 19.08 2.74
C GLY A 20 -5.58 17.89 3.64
N CYS A 21 -5.55 16.67 3.11
CA CYS A 21 -5.59 15.47 3.94
C CYS A 21 -4.38 15.46 4.87
N SER A 22 -4.57 15.77 6.15
CA SER A 22 -3.53 15.68 7.17
C SER A 22 -3.12 14.22 7.32
N THR A 23 -2.01 13.84 6.69
CA THR A 23 -1.43 12.51 6.90
C THR A 23 -0.79 12.45 8.28
N SER A 24 -1.11 11.41 9.07
CA SER A 24 -0.55 11.25 10.41
C SER A 24 0.97 11.00 10.37
N PRO A 25 1.71 11.31 11.44
CA PRO A 25 3.14 11.00 11.53
C PRO A 25 3.42 9.50 11.33
N THR A 26 2.61 8.62 11.93
CA THR A 26 2.70 7.16 11.74
C THR A 26 2.55 6.78 10.29
N GLN A 27 1.55 7.32 9.60
CA GLN A 27 1.31 7.06 8.18
C GLN A 27 2.45 7.58 7.29
N SER A 28 3.06 8.71 7.64
CA SER A 28 4.24 9.22 6.93
C SER A 28 5.46 8.31 7.11
N ALA A 29 5.71 7.83 8.33
CA ALA A 29 6.80 6.90 8.62
C ALA A 29 6.59 5.57 7.88
N ALA A 30 5.38 5.00 7.95
CA ALA A 30 5.05 3.75 7.28
C ALA A 30 5.25 3.82 5.77
N ARG A 31 4.80 4.90 5.11
CA ARG A 31 5.04 5.10 3.67
C ARG A 31 6.52 5.20 3.33
N THR A 32 7.30 5.93 4.13
CA THR A 32 8.76 6.03 3.94
C THR A 32 9.45 4.65 4.04
N THR A 33 9.03 3.83 5.00
CA THR A 33 9.54 2.47 5.16
C THR A 33 9.15 1.58 3.97
N VAL A 34 7.90 1.64 3.51
CA VAL A 34 7.43 0.91 2.32
C VAL A 34 8.17 1.35 1.06
N ASP A 35 8.40 2.65 0.87
CA ASP A 35 9.14 3.18 -0.29
C ASP A 35 10.60 2.70 -0.28
N SER A 36 11.24 2.69 0.89
CA SER A 36 12.60 2.14 1.05
C SER A 36 12.65 0.64 0.75
N ALA A 37 11.63 -0.11 1.19
CA ALA A 37 11.53 -1.54 0.93
C ALA A 37 11.23 -1.83 -0.54
N ARG A 38 10.41 -1.00 -1.20
CA ARG A 38 10.15 -1.07 -2.64
C ARG A 38 11.42 -0.85 -3.45
N ALA A 39 12.19 0.19 -3.11
CA ALA A 39 13.47 0.44 -3.78
C ALA A 39 14.44 -0.75 -3.66
N ALA A 40 14.51 -1.39 -2.47
CA ALA A 40 15.29 -2.59 -2.28
C ALA A 40 14.76 -3.79 -3.08
N TYR A 41 13.44 -3.96 -3.15
CA TYR A 41 12.80 -5.02 -3.93
C TYR A 41 13.08 -4.86 -5.42
N ASP A 42 12.91 -3.65 -5.94
CA ASP A 42 13.11 -3.31 -7.35
C ASP A 42 14.57 -3.47 -7.78
N SER A 43 15.52 -3.33 -6.84
CA SER A 43 16.95 -3.63 -7.08
C SER A 43 17.32 -5.10 -6.92
N GLY A 44 16.34 -5.98 -6.63
CA GLY A 44 16.56 -7.41 -6.38
C GLY A 44 17.11 -7.74 -4.99
N ASP A 45 17.21 -6.76 -4.08
CA ASP A 45 17.65 -6.97 -2.70
C ASP A 45 16.45 -7.38 -1.82
N TYR A 46 15.98 -8.60 -2.06
CA TYR A 46 14.88 -9.21 -1.30
C TYR A 46 15.24 -9.42 0.17
N GLY A 47 16.53 -9.61 0.49
CA GLY A 47 17.02 -9.73 1.85
C GLY A 47 16.80 -8.44 2.64
N ARG A 48 17.20 -7.30 2.06
CA ARG A 48 16.96 -5.97 2.64
C ARG A 48 15.49 -5.61 2.70
N THR A 49 14.71 -5.96 1.66
CA THR A 49 13.25 -5.76 1.68
C THR A 49 12.62 -6.41 2.91
N ILE A 50 13.00 -7.65 3.18
CA ILE A 50 12.53 -8.40 4.34
C ILE A 50 13.01 -7.78 5.65
N ALA A 51 14.29 -7.39 5.73
CA ALA A 51 14.85 -6.77 6.92
C ALA A 51 14.15 -5.44 7.28
N LEU A 52 13.79 -4.63 6.27
CA LEU A 52 13.10 -3.36 6.46
C LEU A 52 11.68 -3.55 7.00
N LEU A 53 10.95 -4.54 6.50
CA LEU A 53 9.51 -4.67 6.78
C LEU A 53 9.16 -5.63 7.92
N SER A 54 9.99 -6.63 8.24
CA SER A 54 9.61 -7.69 9.20
C SER A 54 9.46 -7.19 10.65
N HIS A 55 10.01 -6.03 10.97
CA HIS A 55 9.99 -5.44 12.31
C HIS A 55 9.52 -3.97 12.32
N ALA A 56 8.93 -3.50 11.23
CA ALA A 56 8.46 -2.13 11.08
C ALA A 56 7.10 -1.93 11.78
N LYS A 57 7.14 -1.63 13.08
CA LYS A 57 5.94 -1.39 13.92
C LYS A 57 5.04 -0.26 13.39
N GLU A 58 5.59 0.68 12.63
CA GLU A 58 4.82 1.76 12.02
C GLU A 58 3.81 1.25 10.98
N ILE A 59 4.03 0.06 10.41
CA ILE A 59 3.09 -0.57 9.47
C ILE A 59 1.78 -0.91 10.17
N ASP A 60 1.81 -1.45 11.39
CA ASP A 60 0.60 -1.87 12.13
C ASP A 60 -0.37 -0.72 12.40
N GLY A 61 0.15 0.51 12.51
CA GLY A 61 -0.64 1.74 12.72
C GLY A 61 -0.93 2.54 11.45
N ALA A 62 -0.54 2.03 10.28
CA ALA A 62 -0.77 2.67 8.99
C ALA A 62 -2.19 2.40 8.48
N ASP A 63 -2.61 3.11 7.44
CA ASP A 63 -3.83 2.75 6.71
C ASP A 63 -3.72 1.37 6.03
N VAL A 64 -4.88 0.78 5.71
CA VAL A 64 -4.97 -0.58 5.16
C VAL A 64 -4.19 -0.70 3.85
N ASP A 65 -4.21 0.32 2.98
CA ASP A 65 -3.49 0.28 1.70
C ASP A 65 -1.97 0.18 1.89
N THR A 66 -1.44 0.92 2.88
CA THR A 66 -0.01 0.87 3.23
C THR A 66 0.38 -0.46 3.84
N GLN A 67 -0.47 -1.01 4.72
CA GLN A 67 -0.28 -2.35 5.29
C GLN A 67 -0.27 -3.42 4.20
N VAL A 68 -1.26 -3.40 3.30
CA VAL A 68 -1.34 -4.34 2.17
C VAL A 68 -0.11 -4.22 1.27
N ALA A 69 0.36 -3.00 0.98
CA ALA A 69 1.57 -2.79 0.18
C ALA A 69 2.82 -3.39 0.84
N ALA A 70 2.98 -3.20 2.17
CA ALA A 70 4.07 -3.77 2.95
C ALA A 70 4.04 -5.31 2.95
N HIS A 71 2.90 -5.91 3.30
CA HIS A 71 2.77 -7.37 3.34
C HIS A 71 2.91 -8.00 1.96
N LYS A 72 2.49 -7.32 0.89
CA LYS A 72 2.70 -7.79 -0.49
C LYS A 72 4.19 -7.85 -0.85
N LEU A 73 4.97 -6.82 -0.52
CA LEU A 73 6.43 -6.81 -0.72
C LEU A 73 7.11 -7.92 0.08
N LEU A 74 6.71 -8.12 1.35
CA LEU A 74 7.21 -9.24 2.17
C LEU A 74 6.86 -10.59 1.55
N ALA A 75 5.61 -10.81 1.14
CA ALA A 75 5.16 -12.05 0.54
C ALA A 75 5.98 -12.38 -0.70
N PHE A 76 6.10 -11.44 -1.63
CA PHE A 76 6.88 -11.65 -2.86
C PHE A 76 8.35 -11.93 -2.56
N SER A 77 8.97 -11.17 -1.65
CA SER A 77 10.37 -11.36 -1.24
C SER A 77 10.61 -12.73 -0.59
N TYR A 78 9.72 -13.18 0.29
CA TYR A 78 9.81 -14.51 0.89
C TYR A 78 9.66 -15.60 -0.17
N CYS A 79 8.74 -15.44 -1.11
CA CYS A 79 8.53 -16.41 -2.18
C CYS A 79 9.76 -16.56 -3.09
N VAL A 80 10.36 -15.46 -3.56
CA VAL A 80 11.55 -15.52 -4.43
C VAL A 80 12.82 -15.92 -3.70
N THR A 81 12.84 -15.85 -2.36
CA THR A 81 13.93 -16.38 -1.52
C THR A 81 13.66 -17.79 -1.00
N ASN A 82 12.73 -18.53 -1.62
CA ASN A 82 12.37 -19.91 -1.30
C ASN A 82 11.88 -20.14 0.15
N ARG A 83 11.38 -19.09 0.81
CA ARG A 83 10.78 -19.15 2.15
C ARG A 83 9.25 -19.20 2.02
N ILE A 84 8.74 -20.35 1.59
CA ILE A 84 7.31 -20.50 1.20
C ILE A 84 6.34 -20.35 2.39
N THR A 85 6.70 -20.86 3.57
CA THR A 85 5.86 -20.75 4.77
C THR A 85 5.57 -19.28 5.14
N PRO A 86 6.58 -18.41 5.36
CA PRO A 86 6.31 -17.00 5.62
C PRO A 86 5.70 -16.30 4.40
N CYS A 87 6.04 -16.66 3.16
CA CYS A 87 5.37 -16.09 1.98
C CYS A 87 3.83 -16.24 2.04
N ARG A 88 3.35 -17.44 2.36
CA ARG A 88 1.91 -17.71 2.49
C ARG A 88 1.30 -16.98 3.68
N ALA A 89 2.02 -16.89 4.79
CA ALA A 89 1.57 -16.18 5.99
C ALA A 89 1.35 -14.68 5.71
N GLU A 90 2.24 -14.05 4.95
CA GLU A 90 2.07 -12.64 4.57
C GLU A 90 0.87 -12.42 3.64
N PHE A 91 0.58 -13.34 2.73
CA PHE A 91 -0.68 -13.29 1.96
C PHE A 91 -1.92 -13.49 2.84
N SER A 92 -1.85 -14.34 3.88
CA SER A 92 -2.94 -14.48 4.83
C SER A 92 -3.21 -13.16 5.57
N LYS A 93 -2.17 -12.46 6.05
CA LYS A 93 -2.32 -11.14 6.67
C LYS A 93 -2.98 -10.12 5.74
N ILE A 94 -2.63 -10.13 4.44
CA ILE A 94 -3.29 -9.27 3.45
C ILE A 94 -4.79 -9.56 3.37
N LEU A 95 -5.18 -10.83 3.40
CA LEU A 95 -6.58 -11.24 3.32
C LEU A 95 -7.35 -10.92 4.62
N ASP A 96 -6.69 -11.00 5.77
CA ASP A 96 -7.26 -10.58 7.05
C ASP A 96 -7.57 -9.06 7.05
N LEU A 97 -6.68 -8.26 6.44
CA LEU A 97 -6.85 -6.80 6.30
C LEU A 97 -7.85 -6.41 5.20
N ASN A 98 -7.81 -7.11 4.07
CA ASN A 98 -8.65 -6.87 2.91
C ASN A 98 -9.10 -8.21 2.30
N PRO A 99 -10.26 -8.75 2.71
CA PRO A 99 -10.77 -10.04 2.22
C PRO A 99 -11.06 -10.08 0.72
N ARG A 100 -11.14 -8.91 0.06
CA ARG A 100 -11.35 -8.78 -1.40
C ARG A 100 -10.04 -8.61 -2.18
N PHE A 101 -8.89 -8.60 -1.51
CA PHE A 101 -7.60 -8.46 -2.16
C PHE A 101 -7.42 -9.57 -3.20
N ASP A 102 -6.84 -9.19 -4.33
CA ASP A 102 -6.51 -10.11 -5.41
C ASP A 102 -5.21 -9.69 -6.08
N LEU A 103 -4.46 -10.68 -6.56
CA LEU A 103 -3.25 -10.43 -7.34
C LEU A 103 -3.61 -9.96 -8.75
N SER A 104 -2.75 -9.11 -9.32
CA SER A 104 -2.88 -8.73 -10.73
C SER A 104 -2.71 -9.96 -11.65
N PRO A 105 -3.19 -9.92 -12.91
CA PRO A 105 -3.01 -11.03 -13.84
C PRO A 105 -1.54 -11.45 -14.02
N ALA A 106 -0.63 -10.48 -14.06
CA ALA A 106 0.81 -10.72 -14.17
C ALA A 106 1.36 -11.41 -12.91
N GLU A 107 0.93 -10.99 -11.73
CA GLU A 107 1.37 -11.57 -10.46
C GLU A 107 0.85 -13.00 -10.27
N LYS A 108 -0.40 -13.27 -10.68
CA LYS A 108 -0.98 -14.63 -10.67
C LYS A 108 -0.24 -15.58 -11.60
N GLY A 109 0.23 -15.08 -12.75
CA GLY A 109 1.00 -15.85 -13.72
C GLY A 109 2.38 -16.28 -13.21
N HIS A 110 2.88 -15.69 -12.12
CA HIS A 110 4.18 -16.05 -11.56
C HIS A 110 4.13 -17.46 -10.93
N PRO A 111 5.07 -18.38 -11.25
CA PRO A 111 4.99 -19.79 -10.87
C PRO A 111 4.98 -20.05 -9.36
N ILE A 112 5.45 -19.08 -8.55
CA ILE A 112 5.49 -19.21 -7.09
C ILE A 112 4.43 -18.33 -6.41
N TRP A 113 4.16 -17.12 -6.93
CA TRP A 113 3.30 -16.16 -6.22
C TRP A 113 1.83 -16.54 -6.32
N GLY A 114 1.36 -16.87 -7.52
CA GLY A 114 -0.01 -17.32 -7.75
C GLY A 114 -0.38 -18.50 -6.84
N PRO A 115 0.36 -19.63 -6.89
CA PRO A 115 0.06 -20.78 -6.03
C PRO A 115 0.14 -20.49 -4.52
N ALA A 116 1.06 -19.63 -4.09
CA ALA A 116 1.17 -19.24 -2.68
C ALA A 116 -0.03 -18.41 -2.22
N PHE A 117 -0.48 -17.46 -3.03
CA PHE A 117 -1.66 -16.65 -2.76
C PHE A 117 -2.94 -17.49 -2.79
N GLU A 118 -3.13 -18.35 -3.79
CA GLU A 118 -4.29 -19.25 -3.88
C GLU A 118 -4.40 -20.19 -2.68
N PHE A 119 -3.25 -20.63 -2.16
CA PHE A 119 -3.21 -21.42 -0.95
C PHE A 119 -3.69 -20.61 0.27
N ALA A 120 -3.19 -19.38 0.45
CA ALA A 120 -3.62 -18.51 1.55
C ALA A 120 -5.12 -18.18 1.44
N ARG A 121 -5.61 -17.87 0.23
CA ARG A 121 -7.02 -17.55 -0.03
C ARG A 121 -7.96 -18.70 0.29
N ARG A 122 -7.64 -19.92 -0.14
CA ARG A 122 -8.45 -21.11 0.20
C ARG A 122 -8.52 -21.35 1.70
N ARG A 123 -7.42 -21.15 2.42
CA ARG A 123 -7.39 -21.30 3.88
C ARG A 123 -8.21 -20.23 4.59
N HIS A 124 -8.06 -18.97 4.19
CA HIS A 124 -8.85 -17.88 4.74
C HIS A 124 -10.35 -18.13 4.55
N ALA A 125 -10.76 -18.56 3.34
CA ALA A 125 -12.16 -18.89 3.04
C ALA A 125 -12.71 -20.07 3.85
N SER A 126 -11.87 -21.01 4.29
CA SER A 126 -12.29 -22.15 5.13
C SER A 126 -12.37 -21.83 6.63
N SER A 127 -11.83 -20.70 7.05
CA SER A 127 -11.76 -20.28 8.46
C SER A 127 -12.66 -19.08 8.78
N SER A 128 -13.32 -18.52 7.76
CA SER A 128 -14.33 -17.45 7.87
C SER A 128 -15.73 -18.06 7.99
#